data_AF-A0A3C0IB35-F1
#
_entry.id   AF-A0A3C0IB35-F1
#
_cell.length_a   1.000
_cell.length_b   1.000
_cell.length_c   1.000
_cell.angle_alpha   90.00
_cell.angle_beta   90.00
_cell.angle_gamma   90.00
#
_symmetry.space_group_name_H-M   'P 1'
#
loop_
_entity.id
_entity.type
_entity.pdbx_description
1 polymer ?
#
loop_
_entity_poly.entity_id
_entity_poly.type
_entity_poly.pdbx_seq_one_letter_code
_entity_poly.pdbx_strand_id
1 'polypeptide(L)' 'MSSKNKFEELRNLVLGLEGDFDKFYNKNNQAAGTRVRKGMQDLKVLAQNIRTEVQDIKNKAAEAAAKAAAKSSKK' A
#
# COMPACT_ATOMS: atom_id res chain seq x y z
N MET A 1 -9.33 -9.56 -1.09
CA MET A 1 -7.92 -9.85 -0.79
C MET A 1 -7.72 -9.66 0.71
N SER A 2 -7.13 -10.63 1.43
CA SER A 2 -7.00 -10.53 2.90
C SER A 2 -5.86 -9.58 3.27
N SER A 3 -5.94 -8.90 4.41
CA SER A 3 -4.97 -7.89 4.87
C SER A 3 -3.52 -8.39 4.93
N LYS A 4 -3.30 -9.69 5.19
CA LYS A 4 -1.99 -10.34 5.09
C LYS A 4 -1.38 -10.25 3.68
N ASN A 5 -2.19 -10.30 2.63
CA ASN A 5 -1.71 -10.27 1.26
C ASN A 5 -1.12 -8.89 0.88
N LYS A 6 -1.72 -7.80 1.37
CA LYS A 6 -1.25 -6.44 1.09
C LYS A 6 0.10 -6.12 1.74
N PHE A 7 0.33 -6.64 2.95
CA PHE A 7 1.62 -6.53 3.61
C PHE A 7 2.71 -7.31 2.85
N GLU A 8 2.43 -8.55 2.46
CA GLU A 8 3.39 -9.37 1.70
C GLU A 8 3.69 -8.76 0.32
N GLU A 9 2.69 -8.19 -0.38
CA GLU A 9 2.90 -7.45 -1.64
C GLU A 9 3.90 -6.29 -1.46
N LEU A 10 3.71 -5.46 -0.42
CA LEU A 10 4.63 -4.36 -0.08
C LEU A 10 6.03 -4.86 0.22
N ARG A 11 6.13 -5.87 1.09
CA ARG A 11 7.40 -6.44 1.53
C ARG A 11 8.19 -7.01 0.36
N ASN A 12 7.53 -7.80 -0.49
CA ASN A 12 8.16 -8.44 -1.64
C ASN A 12 8.66 -7.43 -2.66
N LEU A 13 7.93 -6.33 -2.87
CA LEU A 13 8.38 -5.26 -3.76
C LEU A 13 9.67 -4.61 -3.25
N VAL A 14 9.76 -4.32 -1.95
CA VAL A 14 10.96 -3.71 -1.35
C VAL A 14 12.15 -4.67 -1.40
N LEU A 15 11.96 -5.92 -0.98
CA LEU A 15 13.01 -6.94 -1.00
C LEU A 15 13.51 -7.22 -2.42
N GLY A 16 12.62 -7.22 -3.42
CA GLY A 16 12.98 -7.43 -4.82
C GLY A 16 13.90 -6.35 -5.39
N LEU A 17 13.96 -5.16 -4.78
CA LEU A 17 14.79 -4.05 -5.25
C LEU A 17 16.19 -4.02 -4.61
N GLU A 18 16.44 -4.79 -3.55
CA GLU A 18 17.68 -4.75 -2.76
C GLU A 18 18.94 -4.87 -3.63
N GLY A 19 18.96 -5.84 -4.55
CA GLY A 19 20.10 -6.03 -5.44
C GLY A 19 20.29 -4.89 -6.46
N ASP A 20 19.22 -4.20 -6.85
CA ASP A 20 19.32 -3.03 -7.73
C ASP A 20 19.77 -1.78 -6.96
N PHE A 21 19.41 -1.65 -5.68
CA PHE A 21 19.96 -0.62 -4.80
C PHE A 21 21.49 -0.75 -4.69
N ASP A 22 22.01 -1.92 -4.35
CA ASP A 22 23.46 -2.15 -4.27
C ASP A 22 24.16 -1.81 -5.60
N LYS A 23 23.63 -2.34 -6.72
CA LYS A 23 24.21 -2.09 -8.05
C LYS A 23 24.21 -0.61 -8.43
N PHE A 24 23.15 0.14 -8.10
CA PHE A 24 23.08 1.55 -8.43
C PHE A 24 24.02 2.39 -7.55
N TYR A 25 23.90 2.28 -6.23
CA TYR A 25 24.61 3.14 -5.29
C TYR A 25 26.10 2.78 -5.14
N ASN A 26 26.47 1.50 -5.21
CA ASN A 26 27.85 1.06 -4.98
C ASN A 26 28.61 0.79 -6.29
N LYS A 27 27.91 0.49 -7.39
CA LYS A 27 28.52 0.07 -8.66
C LYS A 27 28.19 0.99 -9.84
N ASN A 28 27.56 2.16 -9.59
CA ASN A 28 27.20 3.16 -10.61
C ASN A 28 26.36 2.61 -11.79
N ASN A 29 25.61 1.51 -11.59
CA ASN A 29 24.84 0.87 -12.64
C ASN A 29 23.56 1.65 -12.97
N GLN A 30 23.55 2.35 -14.11
CA GLN A 30 22.43 3.21 -14.54
C GLN A 30 21.13 2.44 -14.83
N ALA A 31 21.23 1.21 -15.36
CA ALA A 31 20.06 0.37 -15.61
C ALA A 31 19.40 -0.09 -14.30
N ALA A 32 20.19 -0.38 -13.26
CA ALA A 32 19.68 -0.63 -11.92
C ALA A 32 18.99 0.61 -11.34
N GLY A 33 19.55 1.81 -11.55
CA GLY A 33 18.90 3.07 -11.16
C GLY A 33 17.52 3.27 -11.79
N THR A 34 17.36 2.89 -13.06
CA THR A 34 16.05 2.95 -13.74
C THR A 34 15.05 1.97 -13.12
N ARG A 35 15.48 0.75 -12.76
CA ARG A 35 14.65 -0.23 -12.07
C ARG A 35 14.27 0.20 -10.66
N VAL A 36 15.21 0.75 -9.88
CA VAL A 36 14.92 1.34 -8.55
C VAL A 36 13.87 2.44 -8.68
N ARG A 37 14.04 3.39 -9.62
CA ARG A 37 13.08 4.48 -9.82
C ARG A 37 11.68 3.95 -10.15
N LYS A 38 11.56 2.98 -11.05
CA LYS A 38 10.28 2.38 -11.42
C LYS A 38 9.66 1.62 -10.23
N GLY A 39 10.45 0.81 -9.54
CA GLY A 39 9.99 0.08 -8.35
C GLY A 39 9.52 1.01 -7.22
N MET A 40 10.17 2.16 -7.03
CA MET A 40 9.72 3.18 -6.07
C MET A 40 8.41 3.85 -6.50
N GLN A 41 8.19 4.04 -7.80
CA GLN A 41 6.91 4.53 -8.31
C GLN A 41 5.78 3.51 -8.06
N ASP A 42 6.05 2.22 -8.29
CA ASP A 42 5.10 1.14 -8.02
C ASP A 42 4.79 1.03 -6.52
N LEU A 43 5.82 1.20 -5.66
CA LEU A 43 5.67 1.21 -4.20
C LEU A 43 4.76 2.35 -3.75
N LYS A 44 4.95 3.55 -4.30
CA LYS A 44 4.10 4.71 -4.00
C LYS A 44 2.64 4.43 -4.32
N VAL A 45 2.36 3.85 -5.50
CA VAL A 45 1.00 3.51 -5.93
C VAL A 45 0.39 2.45 -5.01
N LEU A 46 1.13 1.38 -4.71
CA LEU A 46 0.65 0.31 -3.83
C LEU A 46 0.33 0.84 -2.42
N ALA A 47 1.23 1.63 -1.84
CA ALA A 47 1.03 2.23 -0.52
C ALA A 47 -0.19 3.16 -0.50
N GLN A 48 -0.38 3.96 -1.55
CA GLN A 48 -1.55 4.85 -1.66
C GLN A 48 -2.85 4.05 -1.74
N ASN A 49 -2.88 2.98 -2.53
CA ASN A 49 -4.07 2.14 -2.66
C ASN A 49 -4.45 1.50 -1.32
N ILE A 50 -3.47 0.96 -0.59
CA ILE A 50 -3.68 0.37 0.74
C ILE A 50 -4.21 1.43 1.71
N ARG A 51 -3.64 2.64 1.70
CA ARG A 51 -4.13 3.74 2.55
C ARG A 51 -5.59 4.09 2.26
N THR A 52 -5.94 4.25 0.98
CA THR A 52 -7.31 4.57 0.57
C THR A 52 -8.27 3.46 1.01
N GLU A 53 -7.91 2.19 0.79
CA GLU A 53 -8.72 1.03 1.22
C GLU A 53 -8.98 1.04 2.73
N VAL A 54 -7.96 1.31 3.55
CA VAL A 54 -8.10 1.43 5.01
C VAL A 54 -9.06 2.57 5.39
N GLN A 55 -8.92 3.73 4.73
CA GLN A 55 -9.80 4.87 5.00
C GLN A 55 -11.25 4.57 4.61
N ASP A 56 -11.47 3.90 3.48
CA ASP A 56 -12.81 3.51 3.02
C ASP A 56 -13.46 2.51 3.98
N ILE A 57 -12.71 1.56 4.51
CA ILE A 57 -13.18 0.63 5.54
C ILE A 57 -13.62 1.39 6.80
N LYS A 58 -12.81 2.36 7.26
CA LYS A 58 -13.17 3.20 8.42
C LYS A 58 -14.44 4.01 8.16
N ASN A 59 -14.55 4.63 6.99
CA ASN A 59 -15.71 5.44 6.63
C ASN A 59 -16.98 4.60 6.58
N LYS A 60 -16.93 3.41 5.95
CA LYS A 60 -18.05 2.46 5.89
C LYS A 60 -18.47 1.98 7.29
N ALA A 61 -17.51 1.70 8.16
CA ALA A 61 -17.80 1.31 9.55
C ALA A 61 -18.50 2.45 10.32
N ALA A 62 -18.04 3.69 10.14
CA ALA A 62 -18.66 4.87 10.74
C ALA A 62 -20.10 5.09 10.23
N GLU A 63 -20.32 4.96 8.92
CA GLU A 63 -21.66 5.06 8.33
C GLU A 63 -22.61 3.96 8.83
N ALA A 64 -22.13 2.71 8.95
CA ALA A 64 -22.92 1.61 9.48
C ALA A 64 -23.33 1.86 10.94
N ALA A 65 -22.41 2.36 11.77
CA ALA A 65 -22.68 2.73 13.15
C ALA A 65 -23.72 3.87 13.24
N ALA A 66 -23.59 4.90 12.40
CA ALA A 66 -24.54 6.01 12.36
C ALA A 66 -25.96 5.55 11.95
N LYS A 67 -26.07 4.66 10.95
CA LYS A 67 -27.37 4.10 10.51
C LYS A 67 -28.02 3.21 11.57
N ALA A 68 -27.23 2.47 12.35
CA ALA A 68 -27.74 1.65 13.45
C ALA A 68 -28.32 2.51 14.58
N ALA A 69 -27.63 3.60 14.96
CA ALA A 69 -28.10 4.53 15.97
C ALA A 69 -29.45 5.19 15.59
N ALA A 70 -29.56 5.67 14.34
CA ALA A 70 -30.77 6.32 13.83
C ALA A 70 -32.00 5.39 13.72
N LYS A 71 -31.79 4.08 13.57
CA LYS A 71 -32.89 3.09 13.60
C LYS A 71 -33.39 2.82 15.02
N SER A 72 -32.52 2.89 16.04
CA SER A 72 -32.91 2.66 17.43
C SER A 72 -33.73 3.81 18.02
N SER A 73 -33.52 5.04 17.54
CA SER A 73 -34.28 6.22 17.99
C SER A 73 -35.67 6.35 17.35
N LYS A 74 -36.03 5.45 16.43
CA LYS A 74 -37.30 5.46 15.68
C LYS A 74 -38.22 4.28 16.05
N LYS A 75 -37.83 3.49 17.06
CA LYS A 75 -38.61 2.42 17.69
C LYS A 75 -38.86 2.82 19.14
#